data_AF-A0A226CXA0-F1
#
_entry.id   AF-A0A226CXA0-F1
#
_cell.length_a   1.000
_cell.length_b   1.000
_cell.length_c   1.000
_cell.angle_alpha   90.00
_cell.angle_beta   90.00
_cell.angle_gamma   90.00
#
_symmetry.space_group_name_H-M   'P 1'
#
loop_
_entity.id
_entity.type
_entity.pdbx_description
1 polymer ?
#
loop_
_entity_poly.entity_id
_entity_poly.type
_entity_poly.pdbx_seq_one_letter_code
_entity_poly.pdbx_strand_id
1 'polypeptide(L)'
;MEKFPRAFQWGLLAILILGVRCEMEYEDPLLAHIPEVIDRLPPSKLSGEYYGGIPINFGNTITPLQLNNTPTSLRWREDKPGQFYVLMMLDLDGPTPENPTTSPVNHWMVGNIKGGKDNSWRSGTVLAEYFGPRLTEEMGIHRFVFLVYEQPSGGKIAFTETSQWT
;
A
#
# COMPACT_ATOMS: atom_id res chain seq x y z
N MET A 1 14.82 26.16 18.68
CA MET A 1 14.80 24.82 18.06
C MET A 1 13.94 23.93 18.93
N GLU A 2 12.63 23.96 18.67
CA GLU A 2 11.67 23.16 19.42
C GLU A 2 11.83 21.69 19.03
N LYS A 3 12.07 20.86 20.05
CA LYS A 3 12.05 19.41 19.92
C LYS A 3 10.60 19.01 19.67
N PHE A 4 10.32 18.48 18.48
CA PHE A 4 9.05 17.82 18.21
C PHE A 4 8.78 16.73 19.27
N PRO A 5 7.59 16.68 19.87
CA PRO A 5 7.29 15.71 20.91
C PRO A 5 7.24 14.30 20.31
N ARG A 6 7.84 13.34 21.01
CA ARG A 6 7.68 11.91 20.72
C ARG A 6 6.22 11.52 20.98
N ALA A 7 5.44 11.28 19.93
CA ALA A 7 4.19 10.50 19.91
C ALA A 7 3.75 10.42 18.44
N PHE A 8 3.64 9.24 17.81
CA PHE A 8 2.45 8.39 17.90
C PHE A 8 2.79 6.98 17.36
N GLN A 9 2.71 5.93 18.17
CA GLN A 9 3.00 4.55 17.74
C GLN A 9 1.76 3.92 17.09
N TRP A 10 1.62 4.03 15.77
CA TRP A 10 0.86 3.03 15.01
C TRP A 10 1.80 1.84 14.79
N GLY A 11 1.51 0.70 15.38
CA GLY A 11 2.25 -0.52 15.06
C GLY A 11 1.92 -0.92 13.62
N LEU A 12 2.91 -0.86 12.72
CA LEU A 12 2.77 -1.40 11.37
C LEU A 12 2.49 -2.92 11.47
N LEU A 13 1.40 -3.39 10.86
CA LEU A 13 0.98 -4.80 10.96
C LEU A 13 1.35 -5.64 9.75
N ALA A 14 1.32 -5.07 8.55
CA ALA A 14 1.76 -5.75 7.33
C ALA A 14 2.36 -4.79 6.31
N ILE A 15 3.36 -5.29 5.57
CA ILE A 15 4.01 -4.60 4.46
C ILE A 15 4.11 -5.58 3.30
N LEU A 16 3.96 -5.03 2.11
CA LEU A 16 4.25 -5.70 0.87
C LEU A 16 4.87 -4.67 -0.06
N ILE A 17 6.02 -4.97 -0.66
CA ILE A 17 6.56 -4.21 -1.78
C ILE A 17 6.26 -4.96 -3.07
N LEU A 18 5.78 -4.26 -4.06
CA LEU A 18 5.69 -4.70 -5.45
C LEU A 18 6.62 -3.84 -6.29
N GLY A 19 7.38 -4.45 -7.19
CA GLY A 19 7.97 -3.72 -8.31
C GLY A 19 6.91 -3.57 -9.40
N VAL A 20 6.80 -2.41 -10.04
CA VAL A 20 5.93 -2.23 -11.19
C VAL A 20 6.78 -1.82 -12.39
N ARG A 21 6.74 -2.63 -13.46
CA ARG A 21 7.54 -2.41 -14.68
C ARG A 21 6.67 -2.40 -15.92
N CYS A 22 6.93 -1.50 -16.87
CA CYS A 22 6.46 -1.66 -18.25
C CYS A 22 7.19 -2.86 -18.88
N GLU A 23 6.54 -3.64 -19.75
CA GLU A 23 7.10 -4.92 -20.24
C GLU A 23 8.44 -4.75 -20.96
N MET A 24 9.50 -5.34 -20.40
CA MET A 24 10.54 -6.17 -21.03
C MET A 24 11.31 -6.88 -19.90
N GLU A 25 11.72 -8.14 -20.14
CA GLU A 25 12.40 -8.97 -19.14
C GLU A 25 13.80 -8.45 -18.83
N TYR A 26 14.04 -8.15 -17.56
CA TYR A 26 15.37 -8.07 -16.98
C TYR A 26 15.33 -8.71 -15.59
N GLU A 27 16.33 -9.53 -15.26
CA GLU A 27 16.54 -10.00 -13.90
C GLU A 27 17.34 -8.94 -13.14
N ASP A 28 16.75 -8.38 -12.07
CA ASP A 28 17.45 -7.56 -11.10
C ASP A 28 17.31 -8.16 -9.69
N PRO A 29 18.42 -8.45 -8.99
CA PRO A 29 18.42 -9.03 -7.67
C PRO A 29 18.55 -7.98 -6.56
N LEU A 30 17.61 -7.04 -6.38
CA LEU A 30 17.73 -6.07 -5.27
C LEU A 30 16.43 -5.82 -4.49
N LEU A 31 16.28 -6.66 -3.47
CA LEU A 31 15.39 -6.52 -2.33
C LEU A 31 16.05 -5.75 -1.17
N ALA A 32 16.95 -4.81 -1.49
CA ALA A 32 17.67 -4.03 -0.48
C ALA A 32 17.01 -2.65 -0.38
N HIS A 33 16.74 -2.22 0.84
CA HIS A 33 16.24 -0.89 1.24
C HIS A 33 14.72 -0.74 1.31
N ILE A 34 14.15 -1.14 2.46
CA ILE A 34 13.05 -0.38 3.08
C ILE A 34 13.50 0.23 4.41
N PRO A 35 13.98 1.49 4.41
CA PRO A 35 14.00 2.29 5.63
C PRO A 35 13.30 3.66 5.49
N GLU A 36 12.75 4.03 4.33
CA GLU A 36 12.26 5.41 4.09
C GLU A 36 10.82 5.69 4.54
N VAL A 37 9.92 4.70 4.49
CA VAL A 37 8.49 4.91 4.80
C VAL A 37 8.01 4.15 6.04
N ILE A 38 8.77 3.16 6.49
CA ILE A 38 8.43 2.36 7.66
C ILE A 38 9.64 2.22 8.58
N ASP A 39 9.50 2.68 9.82
CA ASP A 39 10.56 2.61 10.83
C ASP A 39 10.90 1.16 11.24
N ARG A 40 9.98 0.23 11.02
CA ARG A 40 10.10 -1.19 11.37
C ARG A 40 9.35 -2.05 10.36
N LEU A 41 9.94 -3.16 9.97
CA LEU A 41 9.22 -4.19 9.23
C LEU A 41 8.09 -4.75 10.12
N PRO A 42 6.88 -4.94 9.57
CA PRO A 42 5.80 -5.55 10.30
C PRO A 42 6.07 -7.03 10.56
N PRO A 43 5.37 -7.63 11.54
CA PRO A 43 5.49 -9.04 11.86
C PRO A 43 4.95 -9.98 10.77
N SER A 44 4.14 -9.45 9.83
CA SER A 44 3.41 -10.25 8.85
C SER A 44 3.42 -9.66 7.45
N LYS A 45 3.28 -10.55 6.46
CA LYS A 45 3.19 -10.19 5.05
C LYS A 45 1.72 -10.06 4.65
N LEU A 46 1.43 -9.08 3.81
CA LEU A 46 0.20 -9.04 3.05
C LEU A 46 0.35 -9.94 1.81
N SER A 47 -0.72 -10.63 1.43
CA SER A 47 -0.82 -11.44 0.22
C SER A 47 -2.14 -11.15 -0.48
N GLY A 48 -2.21 -11.42 -1.77
CA GLY A 48 -3.43 -11.17 -2.54
C GLY A 48 -3.25 -11.50 -4.00
N GLU A 49 -4.23 -11.11 -4.80
CA GLU A 49 -4.22 -11.32 -6.24
C GLU A 49 -4.83 -10.11 -6.94
N TYR A 50 -4.33 -9.80 -8.14
CA TYR A 50 -5.02 -8.97 -9.12
C TYR A 50 -5.89 -9.84 -10.05
N TYR A 51 -6.59 -9.21 -11.00
CA TYR A 51 -7.39 -9.94 -11.99
C TYR A 51 -6.52 -10.93 -12.78
N GLY A 52 -7.10 -12.09 -13.12
CA GLY A 52 -6.36 -13.16 -13.81
C GLY A 52 -5.45 -14.01 -12.91
N GLY A 53 -5.56 -13.88 -11.59
CA GLY A 53 -4.79 -14.69 -10.63
C GLY A 53 -3.33 -14.26 -10.48
N ILE A 54 -3.03 -13.02 -10.84
CA ILE A 54 -1.67 -12.46 -10.73
C ILE A 54 -1.36 -12.26 -9.25
N PRO A 55 -0.37 -12.99 -8.69
CA PRO A 55 -0.13 -12.96 -7.27
C PRO A 55 0.51 -11.64 -6.86
N ILE A 56 0.13 -11.20 -5.67
CA ILE A 56 0.67 -10.03 -4.99
C ILE A 56 1.64 -10.56 -3.93
N ASN A 57 2.94 -10.53 -4.23
CA ASN A 57 4.00 -11.11 -3.41
C ASN A 57 5.12 -10.11 -3.14
N PHE A 58 5.83 -10.28 -2.04
CA PHE A 58 6.93 -9.38 -1.73
C PHE A 58 8.03 -9.48 -2.80
N GLY A 59 8.30 -8.38 -3.49
CA GLY A 59 9.36 -8.26 -4.50
C GLY A 59 9.02 -8.77 -5.89
N ASN A 60 7.78 -9.24 -6.16
CA ASN A 60 7.42 -9.59 -7.53
C ASN A 60 7.17 -8.36 -8.38
N THR A 61 7.36 -8.49 -9.69
CA THR A 61 7.12 -7.42 -10.64
C THR A 61 5.80 -7.60 -11.37
N ILE A 62 5.01 -6.54 -11.46
CA ILE A 62 3.68 -6.54 -12.11
C ILE A 62 3.61 -5.39 -13.12
N THR A 63 2.85 -5.53 -14.21
CA THR A 63 2.75 -4.47 -15.23
C THR A 63 1.73 -3.39 -14.86
N PRO A 64 1.88 -2.13 -15.33
CA PRO A 64 0.90 -1.07 -15.09
C PRO A 64 -0.52 -1.46 -15.51
N LEU A 65 -0.66 -2.19 -16.63
CA LEU A 65 -1.94 -2.67 -17.12
C LEU A 65 -2.62 -3.63 -16.13
N GLN A 66 -1.84 -4.53 -15.52
CA GLN A 66 -2.32 -5.47 -14.51
C GLN A 66 -2.71 -4.76 -13.20
N LEU A 67 -2.08 -3.62 -12.90
CA LEU A 67 -2.39 -2.74 -11.76
C LEU A 67 -3.47 -1.70 -12.04
N ASN A 68 -4.12 -1.71 -13.21
CA ASN A 68 -5.08 -0.66 -13.55
C ASN A 68 -6.35 -0.68 -12.69
N ASN A 69 -6.66 -1.82 -12.06
CA ASN A 69 -7.81 -2.00 -11.19
C ASN A 69 -7.38 -2.43 -9.78
N THR A 70 -8.25 -2.22 -8.79
CA THR A 70 -8.05 -2.75 -7.43
C THR A 70 -7.73 -4.26 -7.44
N PRO A 71 -6.93 -4.76 -6.49
CA PRO A 71 -6.73 -6.20 -6.28
C PRO A 71 -8.07 -6.94 -6.19
N THR A 72 -8.16 -8.16 -6.72
CA THR A 72 -9.34 -9.01 -6.55
C THR A 72 -9.43 -9.50 -5.11
N SER A 73 -8.29 -9.77 -4.49
CA SER A 73 -8.17 -10.22 -3.10
C SER A 73 -6.98 -9.59 -2.37
N LEU A 74 -7.14 -9.37 -1.06
CA LEU A 74 -6.05 -9.05 -0.14
C LEU A 74 -6.31 -9.75 1.19
N ARG A 75 -5.24 -10.27 1.81
CA ARG A 75 -5.24 -11.04 3.05
C ARG A 75 -3.99 -10.70 3.86
N TRP A 76 -4.14 -10.52 5.17
CA TRP A 76 -3.03 -10.38 6.12
C TRP A 76 -3.34 -11.22 7.37
N ARG A 77 -2.29 -11.67 8.07
CA ARG A 77 -2.40 -12.66 9.16
C ARG A 77 -3.16 -12.12 10.38
N GLU A 78 -3.03 -10.83 10.66
CA GLU A 78 -3.60 -10.16 11.83
C GLU A 78 -5.05 -9.75 11.62
N ASP A 79 -5.71 -10.17 10.54
CA ASP A 79 -7.13 -9.88 10.30
C ASP A 79 -8.03 -10.57 11.35
N LYS A 80 -8.46 -9.81 12.35
CA LYS A 80 -9.22 -10.29 13.51
C LYS A 80 -10.66 -9.78 13.47
N PRO A 81 -11.66 -10.64 13.73
CA PRO A 81 -13.02 -10.20 13.94
C PRO A 81 -13.12 -9.16 15.05
N GLY A 82 -13.92 -8.12 14.83
CA GLY A 82 -14.14 -7.05 15.82
C GLY A 82 -13.15 -5.88 15.73
N GLN A 83 -12.04 -6.04 15.01
CA GLN A 83 -11.10 -4.95 14.75
C GLN A 83 -11.42 -4.24 13.44
N PHE A 84 -10.91 -3.02 13.32
CA PHE A 84 -10.97 -2.21 12.11
C PHE A 84 -9.56 -1.92 11.62
N TYR A 85 -9.41 -1.81 10.30
CA TYR A 85 -8.11 -1.57 9.67
C TYR A 85 -8.19 -0.41 8.68
N VAL A 86 -7.02 0.19 8.44
CA VAL A 86 -6.77 1.06 7.30
C VAL A 86 -5.77 0.39 6.38
N LEU A 87 -6.06 0.40 5.09
CA LEU A 87 -5.22 -0.07 3.99
C LEU A 87 -4.75 1.13 3.18
N MET A 88 -3.46 1.15 2.83
CA MET A 88 -2.87 2.13 1.93
C MET A 88 -2.06 1.43 0.84
N MET A 89 -2.07 1.98 -0.37
CA MET A 89 -1.14 1.67 -1.45
C MET A 89 -0.39 2.96 -1.79
N LEU A 90 0.93 2.95 -1.62
CA LEU A 90 1.79 4.12 -1.86
C LEU A 90 2.84 3.80 -2.92
N ASP A 91 3.12 4.73 -3.81
CA ASP A 91 4.29 4.69 -4.69
C ASP A 91 5.44 5.47 -4.03
N LEU A 92 6.55 4.79 -3.78
CA LEU A 92 7.71 5.35 -3.09
C LEU A 92 8.70 6.05 -4.02
N ASP A 93 8.46 6.01 -5.33
CA ASP A 93 9.43 6.43 -6.34
C ASP A 93 8.87 7.51 -7.29
N GLY A 94 7.74 8.14 -6.99
CA GLY A 94 7.18 9.18 -7.86
C GLY A 94 8.01 10.48 -7.88
N PRO A 95 8.30 11.10 -9.05
CA PRO A 95 7.95 10.67 -10.41
C PRO A 95 8.91 9.63 -11.03
N THR A 96 10.16 9.53 -10.59
CA THR A 96 11.08 8.44 -10.94
C THR A 96 11.92 8.03 -9.72
N PRO A 97 12.38 6.76 -9.64
CA PRO A 97 13.21 6.28 -8.52
C PRO A 97 14.48 7.10 -8.30
N GLU A 98 15.07 7.64 -9.37
CA GLU A 98 16.29 8.44 -9.33
C GLU A 98 16.06 9.86 -8.81
N ASN A 99 14.83 10.37 -8.90
CA ASN A 99 14.46 11.70 -8.46
C ASN A 99 13.02 11.74 -7.90
N PRO A 100 12.77 11.13 -6.71
CA PRO A 100 11.43 10.87 -6.19
C PRO A 100 10.82 12.10 -5.48
N THR A 101 10.73 13.24 -6.19
CA THR A 101 10.32 14.54 -5.62
C THR A 101 8.87 14.59 -5.13
N THR A 102 8.00 13.67 -5.56
CA THR A 102 6.59 13.60 -5.16
C THR A 102 6.28 12.38 -4.28
N SER A 103 7.30 11.64 -3.87
CA SER A 103 7.16 10.48 -3.00
C SER A 103 6.86 10.86 -1.54
N PRO A 104 6.04 10.08 -0.80
CA PRO A 104 5.22 8.96 -1.30
C PRO A 104 3.92 9.46 -1.97
N VAL A 105 3.58 8.90 -3.13
CA VAL A 105 2.30 9.18 -3.82
C VAL A 105 1.24 8.21 -3.32
N ASN A 106 0.08 8.72 -2.89
CA ASN A 106 -1.03 7.89 -2.46
C ASN A 106 -1.86 7.42 -3.67
N HIS A 107 -1.84 6.11 -3.93
CA HIS A 107 -2.59 5.49 -5.02
C HIS A 107 -3.92 4.90 -4.56
N TRP A 108 -4.07 4.58 -3.27
CA TRP A 108 -5.30 4.00 -2.74
C TRP A 108 -5.30 4.08 -1.22
N MET A 109 -6.45 4.45 -0.65
CA MET A 109 -6.63 4.42 0.80
C MET A 109 -8.05 4.00 1.17
N VAL A 110 -8.17 3.01 2.04
CA VAL A 110 -9.44 2.50 2.54
C VAL A 110 -9.38 2.39 4.06
N GLY A 111 -10.20 3.15 4.75
CA GLY A 111 -10.35 3.09 6.20
C GLY A 111 -11.53 2.24 6.63
N ASN A 112 -11.71 2.05 7.93
CA ASN A 112 -12.86 1.33 8.51
C ASN A 112 -13.09 -0.06 7.91
N ILE A 113 -12.03 -0.75 7.48
CA ILE A 113 -12.09 -2.10 6.97
C ILE A 113 -12.45 -3.02 8.14
N LYS A 114 -13.63 -3.65 8.10
CA LYS A 114 -14.05 -4.55 9.18
C LYS A 114 -13.34 -5.90 9.05
N GLY A 115 -12.58 -6.26 10.08
CA GLY A 115 -11.84 -7.50 10.10
C GLY A 115 -12.68 -8.77 10.27
N GLY A 116 -12.04 -9.91 10.06
CA GLY A 116 -12.62 -11.25 10.20
C GLY A 116 -13.47 -11.70 9.01
N LYS A 117 -13.22 -11.15 7.81
CA LYS A 117 -13.90 -11.53 6.57
C LYS A 117 -12.89 -11.65 5.44
N ASP A 118 -13.07 -12.63 4.56
CA ASP A 118 -12.34 -12.70 3.30
C ASP A 118 -12.60 -11.44 2.46
N ASN A 119 -11.53 -10.85 1.91
CA ASN A 119 -11.57 -9.61 1.13
C ASN A 119 -12.22 -8.44 1.89
N SER A 120 -11.92 -8.34 3.18
CA SER A 120 -12.47 -7.38 4.13
C SER A 120 -12.35 -5.93 3.65
N TRP A 121 -11.33 -5.58 2.84
CA TRP A 121 -11.14 -4.24 2.29
C TRP A 121 -12.38 -3.71 1.52
N ARG A 122 -13.15 -4.59 0.87
CA ARG A 122 -14.38 -4.22 0.12
C ARG A 122 -15.48 -3.66 1.01
N SER A 123 -15.42 -3.91 2.32
CA SER A 123 -16.38 -3.41 3.31
C SER A 123 -15.98 -2.07 3.94
N GLY A 124 -14.78 -1.58 3.63
CA GLY A 124 -14.24 -0.34 4.17
C GLY A 124 -14.83 0.91 3.51
N THR A 125 -14.47 2.05 4.08
CA THR A 125 -14.75 3.39 3.54
C THR A 125 -13.57 3.80 2.66
N VAL A 126 -13.83 4.05 1.37
CA VAL A 126 -12.81 4.58 0.45
C VAL A 126 -12.51 6.02 0.84
N LEU A 127 -11.25 6.30 1.20
CA LEU A 127 -10.77 7.65 1.57
C LEU A 127 -10.00 8.30 0.43
N ALA A 128 -9.28 7.50 -0.36
CA ALA A 128 -8.74 7.87 -1.65
C ALA A 128 -9.09 6.76 -2.65
N GLU A 129 -9.70 7.13 -3.76
CA GLU A 129 -10.04 6.18 -4.82
C GLU A 129 -8.79 5.50 -5.36
N TYR A 130 -8.95 4.26 -5.84
CA TYR A 130 -7.85 3.55 -6.45
C TYR A 130 -7.49 4.22 -7.77
N PHE A 131 -6.25 4.69 -7.87
CA PHE A 131 -5.69 5.21 -9.09
C PHE A 131 -4.52 4.31 -9.52
N GLY A 132 -4.67 3.60 -10.64
CA GLY A 132 -3.60 2.75 -11.15
C GLY A 132 -2.36 3.56 -11.59
N PRO A 133 -1.16 2.96 -11.58
CA PRO A 133 0.06 3.59 -12.08
C PRO A 133 -0.07 3.99 -13.55
N ARG A 134 0.30 5.25 -13.85
CA ARG A 134 0.45 5.76 -15.23
C ARG A 134 1.92 5.89 -15.57
N LEU A 135 2.63 4.77 -15.56
CA LEU A 135 4.06 4.73 -15.82
C LEU A 135 4.34 4.59 -17.31
N THR A 136 5.37 5.31 -17.78
CA THR A 136 6.01 5.08 -19.08
C THR A 136 7.34 4.33 -18.86
N GLU A 137 7.92 3.78 -19.93
CA GLU A 137 9.21 3.09 -19.86
C GLU A 137 10.32 3.98 -19.29
N GLU A 138 10.30 5.27 -19.62
CA GLU A 138 11.28 6.27 -19.20
C GLU A 138 11.24 6.58 -17.69
N MET A 139 10.15 6.21 -17.00
CA MET A 139 10.00 6.43 -15.55
C MET A 139 10.67 5.34 -14.70
N GLY A 140 11.13 4.24 -15.32
CA GLY A 140 11.79 3.15 -14.62
C GLY A 140 10.83 2.25 -13.82
N ILE A 141 11.36 1.52 -12.84
CA ILE A 141 10.61 0.56 -12.02
C ILE A 141 10.26 1.23 -10.69
N HIS A 142 8.97 1.37 -10.42
CA HIS A 142 8.47 1.96 -9.18
C HIS A 142 8.16 0.91 -8.12
N ARG A 143 8.46 1.21 -6.86
CA ARG A 143 8.15 0.42 -5.67
C ARG A 143 6.81 0.84 -5.11
N PHE A 144 5.82 -0.02 -5.28
CA PHE A 144 4.50 0.13 -4.66
C PHE A 144 4.45 -0.61 -3.35
N VAL A 145 4.10 0.08 -2.27
CA VAL A 145 3.98 -0.50 -0.95
C VAL A 145 2.51 -0.57 -0.52
N PHE A 146 2.06 -1.76 -0.11
CA PHE A 146 0.82 -1.90 0.63
C PHE A 146 1.10 -1.90 2.12
N LEU A 147 0.37 -1.06 2.86
CA LEU A 147 0.46 -0.96 4.31
C LEU A 147 -0.91 -1.22 4.92
N VAL A 148 -0.95 -2.02 5.98
CA VAL A 148 -2.15 -2.23 6.80
C VAL A 148 -1.85 -1.87 8.25
N TYR A 149 -2.72 -1.07 8.84
CA TYR A 149 -2.69 -0.70 10.25
C TYR A 149 -4.03 -1.03 10.91
N GLU A 150 -3.99 -1.48 12.16
CA GLU A 150 -5.18 -1.66 13.00
C GLU A 150 -5.57 -0.33 13.64
N GLN A 151 -6.86 -0.02 13.60
CA GLN A 151 -7.45 1.17 14.20
C GLN A 151 -7.47 1.07 15.73
N PRO A 152 -7.17 2.16 16.47
CA PRO A 152 -6.80 2.11 17.88
C PRO A 152 -8.00 1.91 18.82
N SER A 153 -9.23 1.99 18.33
CA SER A 153 -10.45 2.03 19.13
C SER A 153 -11.37 0.81 18.98
N GLY A 154 -11.00 -0.20 18.18
CA GLY A 154 -11.90 -1.33 17.87
C GLY A 154 -13.22 -0.90 17.20
N GLY A 155 -13.27 0.33 16.69
CA GLY A 155 -14.47 0.95 16.14
C GLY A 155 -14.19 1.73 14.86
N LYS A 156 -15.27 2.14 14.20
CA LYS A 156 -15.18 3.03 13.04
C LYS A 156 -14.68 4.41 13.47
N ILE A 157 -13.81 4.97 12.64
CA ILE A 157 -13.36 6.36 12.73
C ILE A 157 -14.22 7.19 11.77
N ALA A 158 -14.65 8.38 12.21
CA ALA A 158 -15.27 9.36 11.35
C ALA A 158 -14.14 10.16 10.66
N PHE A 159 -13.96 9.93 9.35
CA PHE A 159 -13.02 10.71 8.55
C PHE A 159 -13.70 12.02 8.16
N THR A 160 -13.19 13.13 8.65
CA THR A 160 -13.75 14.49 8.41
C THR A 160 -12.93 15.29 7.41
N GLU A 161 -11.89 14.69 6.83
CA GLU A 161 -11.03 15.32 5.85
C GLU A 161 -11.78 15.40 4.52
N THR A 162 -12.03 16.62 4.06
CA THR A 162 -12.58 16.87 2.72
C THR A 162 -11.48 16.59 1.70
N SER A 163 -11.73 15.77 0.66
CA SER A 163 -10.74 15.54 -0.40
C SER A 163 -10.46 16.87 -1.10
N GLN A 164 -9.31 17.50 -0.83
CA GLN A 164 -8.92 18.76 -1.48
C GLN A 164 -8.19 18.56 -2.82
N TRP A 165 -8.28 17.36 -3.40
CA TRP A 165 -7.60 17.01 -4.64
C TRP A 165 -8.63 16.68 -5.72
N THR A 166 -9.06 17.73 -6.41
CA THR A 166 -9.72 17.68 -7.74
C THR A 166 -8.80 18.30 -8.76
#